data_AF-A0A453G7P4-F1
#
_entry.id   AF-A0A453G7P4-F1
#
_cell.length_a   1.000
_cell.length_b   1.000
_cell.length_c   1.000
_cell.angle_alpha   90.00
_cell.angle_beta   90.00
_cell.angle_gamma   90.00
#
_symmetry.space_group_name_H-M   'P 1'
#
loop_
_entity.id
_entity.type
_entity.pdbx_description
1 polymer ?
#
loop_
_entity_poly.entity_id
_entity_poly.type
_entity_poly.pdbx_seq_one_letter_code
_entity_poly.pdbx_strand_id
1 'polypeptide(L)'
;SLKKHPFLTQIYEVRHKWAKPYFRGVFCARMTSTQRSESANHLLKGYVPPGCPMHLFLKQFQKLQFDREAEESFQEKRTSLVSVLRFFQ
;
A
#
# COMPACT_ATOMS: atom_id res chain seq x y z
N SER A 1 13.32 35.19 -0.63
CA SER A 1 13.86 34.13 0.26
C SER A 1 12.69 33.44 0.96
N LEU A 2 12.63 32.11 0.90
CA LEU A 2 11.55 31.28 1.48
C LEU A 2 11.27 31.62 2.96
N LYS A 3 12.33 32.00 3.69
CA LYS A 3 12.30 32.35 5.11
C LYS A 3 11.44 33.57 5.47
N LYS A 4 11.07 34.40 4.51
CA LYS A 4 10.24 35.60 4.76
C LYS A 4 8.74 35.30 4.81
N HIS A 5 8.31 34.09 4.44
CA HIS A 5 6.90 33.72 4.39
C HIS A 5 6.63 32.53 5.32
N PRO A 6 5.98 32.76 6.49
CA PRO A 6 5.74 31.72 7.49
C PRO A 6 5.00 30.50 6.91
N PHE A 7 4.00 30.74 6.06
CA PHE A 7 3.24 29.68 5.40
C PHE A 7 4.09 28.77 4.50
N LEU A 8 4.97 29.35 3.67
CA LEU A 8 5.84 28.56 2.79
C LEU A 8 6.85 27.76 3.60
N THR A 9 7.32 28.33 4.71
CA THR A 9 8.20 27.64 5.66
C THR A 9 7.49 26.44 6.27
N GLN A 10 6.25 26.61 6.76
CA GLN A 10 5.47 25.51 7.34
C GLN A 10 5.24 24.36 6.35
N ILE A 11 4.85 24.67 5.11
CA ILE A 11 4.66 23.65 4.06
C ILE A 11 5.96 22.91 3.77
N TYR A 12 7.08 23.65 3.71
CA TYR A 12 8.39 23.08 3.46
C TYR A 12 8.84 22.15 4.60
N GLU A 13 8.57 22.49 5.86
CA GLU A 13 8.95 21.64 7.00
C GLU A 13 8.21 20.29 7.00
N VAL A 14 6.93 20.27 6.58
CA VAL A 14 6.14 19.03 6.49
C VAL A 14 6.31 18.26 5.18
N ARG A 15 7.28 18.64 4.34
CA ARG A 15 7.52 18.00 3.02
C ARG A 15 7.69 16.48 3.08
N HIS A 16 8.21 15.94 4.18
CA HIS A 16 8.35 14.49 4.37
C HIS A 16 7.01 13.73 4.32
N LYS A 17 5.87 14.39 4.57
CA LYS A 17 4.53 13.80 4.52
C LYS A 17 3.95 13.68 3.11
N TRP A 18 4.40 14.52 2.16
CA TRP A 18 3.75 14.65 0.84
C TRP A 18 4.73 14.65 -0.34
N ALA A 19 5.99 15.04 -0.14
CA ALA A 19 7.01 15.02 -1.18
C ALA A 19 7.70 13.65 -1.25
N LYS A 20 7.48 12.95 -2.37
CA LYS A 20 8.05 11.61 -2.64
C LYS A 20 9.54 11.45 -2.30
N PRO A 21 10.43 12.42 -2.57
CA PRO A 21 11.86 12.26 -2.25
C PRO A 21 12.16 12.09 -0.75
N TYR A 22 11.25 12.46 0.15
CA TYR A 22 11.48 12.52 1.59
C TYR A 22 10.71 11.45 2.40
N PHE A 23 9.98 10.54 1.75
CA PHE A 23 9.09 9.56 2.40
C PHE A 23 9.79 8.55 3.33
N ARG A 24 11.08 8.27 3.14
CA ARG A 24 11.84 7.35 4.00
C ARG A 24 12.69 8.05 5.07
N GLY A 25 12.49 9.35 5.29
CA GLY A 25 13.42 10.15 6.13
C GLY A 25 14.82 10.32 5.53
N VAL A 26 15.07 9.72 4.35
CA VAL A 26 16.29 9.82 3.55
C VAL A 26 15.89 10.40 2.19
N PHE A 27 16.68 11.33 1.67
CA PHE A 27 16.45 11.92 0.36
C PHE A 27 16.76 10.89 -0.75
N CYS A 28 15.71 10.31 -1.33
CA CYS A 28 15.83 9.29 -2.39
C CYS A 28 15.51 9.91 -3.76
N ALA A 29 16.28 10.93 -4.18
CA ALA A 29 16.17 11.45 -5.54
C ALA A 29 16.46 10.35 -6.56
N ARG A 30 15.68 10.32 -7.66
CA ARG A 30 15.77 9.35 -8.77
C ARG A 30 15.28 7.93 -8.48
N MET A 31 14.73 7.64 -7.29
CA MET A 31 13.98 6.41 -7.07
C MET A 31 12.63 6.52 -7.80
N THR A 32 12.58 6.02 -9.04
CA THR A 32 11.38 6.03 -9.88
C THR A 32 10.49 4.81 -9.65
N SER A 33 11.06 3.69 -9.20
CA SER A 33 10.29 2.49 -8.86
C SER A 33 9.92 2.48 -7.38
N THR A 34 8.63 2.30 -7.12
CA THR A 34 8.09 2.00 -5.80
C THR A 34 7.40 0.64 -5.91
N GLN A 35 8.18 -0.43 -5.88
CA GLN A 35 7.69 -1.80 -6.07
C GLN A 35 6.47 -2.16 -5.19
N ARG A 36 6.41 -1.62 -3.97
CA ARG A 36 5.25 -1.78 -3.08
C ARG A 36 3.97 -1.11 -3.62
N SER A 37 4.05 0.11 -4.16
CA SER A 37 2.86 0.77 -4.71
C SER A 37 2.49 0.23 -6.09
N GLU A 38 3.47 -0.23 -6.89
CA GLU A 38 3.21 -0.86 -8.19
C GLU A 38 2.41 -2.17 -8.00
N SER A 39 2.85 -3.02 -7.06
CA SER A 39 2.14 -4.24 -6.69
C SER A 39 0.75 -3.94 -6.11
N ALA A 40 0.63 -2.98 -5.18
CA ALA A 40 -0.67 -2.57 -4.63
C ALA A 40 -1.61 -2.02 -5.69
N ASN A 41 -1.11 -1.20 -6.62
CA ASN A 41 -1.91 -0.68 -7.73
C ASN A 41 -2.35 -1.79 -8.69
N HIS A 42 -1.50 -2.77 -8.97
CA HIS A 42 -1.87 -3.92 -9.79
C HIS A 42 -3.01 -4.71 -9.15
N LEU A 43 -2.94 -4.96 -7.84
CA LEU A 43 -4.01 -5.59 -7.08
C LEU A 43 -5.31 -4.77 -7.15
N LEU A 44 -5.22 -3.47 -6.87
CA LEU A 44 -6.39 -2.58 -6.82
C LEU A 44 -7.08 -2.43 -8.17
N LYS A 45 -6.37 -2.51 -9.30
CA LYS A 45 -6.97 -2.46 -10.64
C LYS A 45 -8.01 -3.57 -10.88
N GLY A 46 -7.91 -4.70 -10.20
CA GLY A 46 -8.93 -5.77 -10.27
C GLY A 46 -10.23 -5.45 -9.52
N TYR A 47 -10.19 -4.48 -8.59
CA TYR A 47 -11.32 -4.15 -7.71
C TYR A 47 -11.91 -2.75 -7.97
N VAL A 48 -11.08 -1.81 -8.41
CA VAL A 48 -11.41 -0.39 -8.49
C VAL A 48 -11.26 0.10 -9.94
N PRO A 49 -12.36 0.48 -10.62
CA PRO A 49 -12.27 1.05 -11.95
C PRO A 49 -11.62 2.45 -11.92
N PRO A 50 -11.02 2.90 -13.04
CA PRO A 50 -10.54 4.27 -13.16
C PRO A 50 -11.66 5.29 -12.86
N GLY A 51 -11.35 6.34 -12.10
CA GLY A 51 -12.32 7.38 -11.75
C GLY A 51 -13.37 6.97 -10.70
N CYS A 52 -13.18 5.84 -10.01
CA CYS A 52 -14.07 5.39 -8.95
C CYS A 52 -14.25 6.47 -7.86
N PRO A 53 -15.49 6.90 -7.57
CA PRO A 53 -15.79 7.78 -6.45
C PRO A 53 -15.31 7.21 -5.11
N MET A 54 -14.85 8.06 -4.20
CA MET A 54 -14.26 7.64 -2.91
C MET A 54 -15.16 6.70 -2.08
N HIS A 55 -16.48 6.91 -2.08
CA HIS A 55 -17.40 6.05 -1.34
C HIS A 55 -17.47 4.62 -1.92
N LEU A 56 -17.31 4.46 -3.23
CA LEU A 56 -17.24 3.15 -3.89
C LEU A 56 -15.85 2.53 -3.72
N PHE A 57 -14.79 3.35 -3.74
CA PHE A 57 -13.44 2.90 -3.43
C PHE A 57 -13.39 2.22 -2.05
N LEU A 58 -13.98 2.83 -1.02
CA LEU A 58 -14.00 2.26 0.33
C LEU A 58 -14.72 0.90 0.38
N LYS A 59 -15.86 0.77 -0.30
CA LYS A 59 -16.59 -0.52 -0.38
C LYS A 59 -15.76 -1.61 -1.06
N GLN A 60 -15.11 -1.27 -2.17
CA GLN A 60 -14.26 -2.23 -2.89
C GLN A 60 -13.00 -2.57 -2.10
N PHE A 61 -12.44 -1.61 -1.36
CA PHE A 61 -11.30 -1.83 -0.49
C PHE A 61 -11.65 -2.77 0.68
N GLN A 62 -12.82 -2.60 1.31
CA GLN A 62 -13.30 -3.53 2.35
C GLN A 62 -13.47 -4.94 1.81
N LYS A 63 -14.05 -5.09 0.61
CA LYS A 63 -14.17 -6.38 -0.06
C LYS A 63 -12.81 -7.03 -0.30
N LEU A 64 -11.85 -6.28 -0.81
CA LEU A 64 -10.47 -6.74 -1.03
C LEU A 64 -9.83 -7.27 0.26
N GLN A 65 -10.04 -6.60 1.40
CA GLN A 65 -9.51 -7.09 2.68
C GLN A 65 -10.14 -8.41 3.09
N PHE A 66 -11.47 -8.53 2.98
CA PHE A 66 -12.18 -9.77 3.28
C PHE A 66 -11.71 -10.95 2.41
N ASP A 67 -11.62 -10.74 1.09
CA ASP A 67 -11.19 -11.79 0.15
C ASP A 67 -9.75 -12.25 0.47
N ARG A 68 -8.89 -11.32 0.90
CA ARG A 68 -7.51 -11.62 1.29
C ARG A 68 -7.43 -12.42 2.59
N GLU A 69 -8.18 -12.03 3.62
CA GLU A 69 -8.24 -12.75 4.89
C GLU A 69 -8.77 -14.19 4.69
N ALA A 70 -9.77 -14.35 3.81
CA ALA A 70 -10.30 -15.66 3.46
C ALA A 70 -9.27 -16.55 2.75
N GLU A 71 -8.55 -15.99 1.78
CA GLU A 71 -7.47 -16.70 1.07
C GLU A 71 -6.33 -17.08 2.02
N GLU A 72 -5.89 -16.17 2.89
CA GLU A 72 -4.84 -16.43 3.89
C GLU A 72 -5.28 -17.56 4.85
N SER A 73 -6.52 -17.56 5.33
CA SER A 73 -7.08 -18.64 6.15
C SER A 73 -7.14 -19.98 5.42
N PHE A 74 -7.49 -19.98 4.13
CA PHE A 74 -7.51 -21.19 3.31
C PHE A 74 -6.09 -21.75 3.11
N GLN A 75 -5.12 -20.89 2.80
CA GLN A 75 -3.72 -21.28 2.62
C GLN A 75 -3.10 -21.79 3.93
N GLU A 76 -3.44 -21.21 5.07
CA GLU A 76 -3.01 -21.70 6.38
C GLU A 76 -3.50 -23.13 6.64
N LYS A 77 -4.80 -23.39 6.40
CA LYS A 77 -5.36 -24.76 6.54
C LYS A 77 -4.67 -25.75 5.61
N ARG A 78 -4.41 -25.36 4.36
CA ARG A 78 -3.70 -26.21 3.39
C ARG A 78 -2.27 -26.50 3.81
N THR A 79 -1.53 -25.48 4.23
CA THR A 79 -0.11 -25.62 4.62
C THR A 79 0.02 -26.43 5.91
N SER A 80 -0.93 -26.29 6.84
CA SER A 80 -1.05 -27.14 8.04
C SER A 80 -1.30 -28.61 7.67
N LEU A 81 -2.22 -28.89 6.73
CA LEU A 81 -2.45 -30.27 6.27
C LEU A 81 -1.20 -30.85 5.58
N VAL A 82 -0.52 -30.06 4.75
CA VAL A 82 0.71 -30.48 4.07
C VAL A 82 1.84 -30.72 5.06
N SER A 83 1.97 -29.91 6.11
CA SER A 83 3.00 -30.12 7.14
C SER A 83 2.70 -31.38 7.95
N VAL A 84 1.45 -31.59 8.37
CA VAL A 84 1.02 -32.79 9.09
C VAL A 84 1.30 -34.06 8.27
N LEU A 85 0.96 -34.08 6.98
CA LEU A 85 1.22 -35.23 6.11
C LEU A 85 2.72 -35.53 5.95
N ARG A 86 3.60 -34.52 5.95
CA ARG A 86 5.05 -34.71 5.92
C ARG A 86 5.62 -35.24 7.25
N PHE A 87 4.96 -34.99 8.38
CA PHE A 87 5.41 -35.49 9.68
C PHE A 87 5.10 -36.97 9.89
N PHE A 88 4.12 -37.53 9.17
CA PHE A 88 3.72 -38.93 9.24
C PHE A 88 4.44 -39.85 8.22
N GLN A 89 5.43 -39.32 7.51
CA GLN A 89 6.22 -40.01 6.50
C GLN A 89 7.70 -39.99 6.89
#